data_AF-A0A970KRR4-F1
#
_entry.id   AF-A0A970KRR4-F1
#
_cell.length_a   1.000
_cell.length_b   1.000
_cell.length_c   1.000
_cell.angle_alpha   90.00
_cell.angle_beta   90.00
_cell.angle_gamma   90.00
#
_symmetry.space_group_name_H-M   'P 1'
#
loop_
_entity.id
_entity.type
_entity.pdbx_description
1 polymer ?
#
loop_
_entity_poly.entity_id
_entity_poly.type
_entity_poly.pdbx_seq_one_letter_code
_entity_poly.pdbx_strand_id
1 'polypeptide(L)'
;MPKVALYNQQGEQIGDIELSDDIFGVQINTAAMHQAVVAYLANQRLASAKTKTRTEVRGGGRKPWRQKGTGRARHGSIRSPIWRGGGIVFGPTGEQNYKQKLPKKIKRLALKSALTAKVNDGSLIVLDALRLEKPKTKEMVAILQRLQTGRKVLLVMDGSQENVIKSARNIPGVKTTHAGQLNVYDILNTDNLVLTRDAVNQIEEVFA
;
A
#
# COMPACT_ATOMS: atom_id res chain seq x y z
N MET A 1 -14.69 19.10 -16.93
CA MET A 1 -14.19 19.29 -15.56
C MET A 1 -15.20 18.67 -14.61
N PRO A 2 -14.87 17.59 -13.90
CA PRO A 2 -15.76 17.02 -12.90
C PRO A 2 -16.01 18.04 -11.78
N LYS A 3 -17.27 18.17 -11.38
CA LYS A 3 -17.70 19.01 -10.24
C LYS A 3 -17.93 18.13 -9.04
N VAL A 4 -17.37 18.50 -7.90
CA VAL A 4 -17.55 17.80 -6.63
C VAL A 4 -18.00 18.79 -5.57
N ALA A 5 -18.92 18.36 -4.70
CA ALA A 5 -19.39 19.17 -3.59
C ALA A 5 -18.26 19.45 -2.60
N LEU A 6 -18.19 20.70 -2.15
CA LEU A 6 -17.27 21.18 -1.13
C LEU A 6 -17.96 21.25 0.22
N TYR A 7 -17.40 20.55 1.21
CA TYR A 7 -17.94 20.47 2.57
C TYR A 7 -17.11 21.24 3.59
N ASN A 8 -17.75 21.69 4.67
CA ASN A 8 -17.07 22.11 5.90
C ASN A 8 -16.87 20.95 6.89
N GLN A 9 -16.23 21.25 8.02
CA GLN A 9 -16.04 20.30 9.14
C GLN A 9 -17.37 19.94 9.85
N GLN A 10 -18.42 20.72 9.62
CA GLN A 10 -19.77 20.48 10.11
C GLN A 10 -20.54 19.50 9.20
N GLY A 11 -20.01 19.17 8.01
CA GLY A 11 -20.64 18.29 7.04
C GLY A 11 -21.67 18.98 6.13
N GLU A 12 -21.71 20.31 6.15
CA GLU A 12 -22.58 21.12 5.29
C GLU A 12 -21.86 21.42 3.97
N GLN A 13 -22.60 21.36 2.87
CA GLN A 13 -22.11 21.76 1.56
C GLN A 13 -22.06 23.29 1.50
N ILE A 14 -20.85 23.85 1.35
CA ILE A 14 -20.64 25.30 1.20
C ILE A 14 -20.70 25.71 -0.29
N GLY A 15 -20.37 24.79 -1.20
CA GLY A 15 -20.39 25.06 -2.63
C GLY A 15 -19.89 23.86 -3.43
N ASP A 16 -19.43 24.13 -4.64
CA ASP A 16 -18.84 23.13 -5.54
C ASP A 16 -17.42 23.54 -5.92
N ILE A 17 -16.55 22.55 -6.15
CA ILE A 17 -15.21 22.73 -6.71
C ILE A 17 -15.11 22.05 -8.07
N GLU A 18 -14.53 22.76 -9.03
CA GLU A 18 -14.18 22.20 -10.33
C GLU A 18 -12.79 21.57 -10.24
N LEU A 19 -12.70 20.30 -10.63
CA LEU A 19 -11.46 19.53 -10.65
C LEU A 19 -10.92 19.44 -12.08
N SER A 20 -9.59 19.35 -12.21
CA SER A 20 -8.92 19.19 -13.51
C SER A 20 -9.29 17.87 -14.20
N ASP A 21 -9.76 17.96 -15.46
CA ASP A 21 -10.08 16.80 -16.30
C ASP A 21 -8.86 15.89 -16.53
N ASP A 22 -7.66 16.48 -16.61
CA ASP A 22 -6.41 15.76 -16.89
C ASP A 22 -5.97 14.83 -15.75
N ILE A 23 -6.62 14.91 -14.59
CA ILE A 23 -6.28 14.12 -13.39
C ILE A 23 -7.50 13.35 -12.90
N PHE A 24 -8.64 14.01 -12.82
CA PHE A 24 -9.88 13.47 -12.24
C PHE A 24 -10.91 13.04 -13.30
N GLY A 25 -10.66 13.28 -14.58
CA GLY A 25 -11.53 12.93 -15.71
C GLY A 25 -10.87 12.04 -16.77
N VAL A 26 -9.80 11.32 -16.43
CA VAL A 26 -9.04 10.49 -17.38
C VAL A 26 -9.71 9.14 -17.60
N GLN A 27 -9.61 8.59 -18.82
CA GLN A 27 -10.07 7.22 -19.08
C GLN A 27 -9.35 6.22 -18.15
N ILE A 28 -10.15 5.48 -17.37
CA ILE A 28 -9.65 4.55 -16.36
C ILE A 28 -8.89 3.39 -17.04
N ASN A 29 -7.63 3.20 -16.66
CA ASN A 29 -6.82 2.05 -17.07
C ASN A 29 -6.68 1.04 -15.92
N THR A 30 -7.53 0.01 -15.92
CA THR A 30 -7.55 -1.05 -14.90
C THR A 30 -6.27 -1.88 -14.86
N ALA A 31 -5.64 -2.15 -16.00
CA ALA A 31 -4.39 -2.90 -16.08
C ALA A 31 -3.23 -2.15 -15.40
N ALA A 32 -3.13 -0.84 -15.64
CA ALA A 32 -2.12 0.01 -15.00
C ALA A 32 -2.33 0.09 -13.48
N MET A 33 -3.58 0.21 -13.03
CA MET A 33 -3.92 0.18 -11.59
C MET A 33 -3.55 -1.14 -10.94
N HIS A 34 -3.91 -2.27 -11.56
CA HIS A 34 -3.55 -3.60 -11.07
C HIS A 34 -2.03 -3.79 -10.97
N GLN A 35 -1.27 -3.42 -12.00
CA GLN A 35 0.19 -3.47 -11.97
C GLN A 35 0.78 -2.62 -10.84
N ALA A 36 0.24 -1.42 -10.62
CA ALA A 36 0.67 -0.55 -9.54
C ALA A 36 0.43 -1.17 -8.15
N VAL A 37 -0.73 -1.81 -7.94
CA VAL A 37 -1.06 -2.52 -6.70
C VAL A 37 -0.16 -3.73 -6.49
N VAL A 38 0.03 -4.57 -7.51
CA VAL A 38 0.90 -5.75 -7.42
C VAL A 38 2.34 -5.34 -7.10
N ALA A 39 2.86 -4.31 -7.77
CA ALA A 39 4.20 -3.81 -7.50
C ALA A 39 4.32 -3.24 -6.09
N TYR A 40 3.30 -2.50 -5.61
CA TYR A 40 3.26 -1.97 -4.25
C TYR A 40 3.31 -3.10 -3.20
N LEU A 41 2.44 -4.10 -3.32
CA LEU A 41 2.40 -5.26 -2.41
C LEU A 41 3.68 -6.09 -2.46
N ALA A 42 4.24 -6.31 -3.65
CA ALA A 42 5.51 -7.03 -3.81
C ALA A 42 6.67 -6.29 -3.10
N ASN A 43 6.71 -4.96 -3.20
CA ASN A 43 7.72 -4.13 -2.56
C ASN A 43 7.63 -4.10 -1.01
N GLN A 44 6.49 -4.47 -0.43
CA GLN A 44 6.32 -4.60 1.02
C GLN A 44 6.86 -5.91 1.59
N ARG A 45 7.13 -6.91 0.74
CA ARG A 45 7.57 -8.24 1.18
C ARG A 45 9.02 -8.21 1.64
N LEU A 46 9.27 -8.86 2.77
CA LEU A 46 10.62 -9.11 3.30
C LEU A 46 10.97 -10.59 3.13
N ALA A 47 12.16 -10.88 2.61
CA ALA A 47 12.63 -12.25 2.38
C ALA A 47 13.23 -12.88 3.65
N SER A 48 12.42 -13.10 4.68
CA SER A 48 12.89 -13.70 5.94
C SER A 48 12.95 -15.23 5.92
N ALA A 49 12.22 -15.86 5.00
CA ALA A 49 12.17 -17.31 4.91
C ALA A 49 13.49 -17.87 4.35
N LYS A 50 14.19 -18.70 5.14
CA LYS A 50 15.42 -19.39 4.72
C LYS A 50 15.43 -20.83 5.22
N THR A 51 15.82 -21.75 4.35
CA THR A 51 16.11 -23.15 4.70
C THR A 51 17.61 -23.43 4.61
N LYS A 52 18.13 -24.30 5.49
CA LYS A 52 19.52 -24.73 5.42
C LYS A 52 19.73 -25.74 4.30
N THR A 53 20.64 -25.42 3.40
CA THR A 53 21.14 -26.34 2.39
C THR A 53 22.08 -27.38 3.01
N ARG A 54 22.40 -28.45 2.29
CA ARG A 54 23.29 -29.53 2.79
C ARG A 54 24.67 -29.05 3.26
N THR A 55 25.14 -27.91 2.77
CA THR A 55 26.43 -27.30 3.13
C THR A 55 26.34 -26.53 4.45
N GLU A 56 25.18 -25.93 4.74
CA GLU A 56 24.92 -25.13 5.95
C GLU A 56 24.48 -26.00 7.15
N VAL A 57 23.98 -27.21 6.91
CA VAL A 57 23.64 -28.16 7.97
C VAL A 57 24.91 -28.64 8.67
N ARG A 58 24.91 -28.58 10.01
CA ARG A 58 26.00 -29.06 10.88
C ARG A 58 26.14 -30.58 10.74
N GLY A 59 27.34 -31.07 10.46
CA GLY A 59 27.65 -32.49 10.36
C GLY A 59 29.01 -32.75 9.69
N GLY A 60 29.44 -34.02 9.65
CA GLY A 60 30.70 -34.43 9.02
C GLY A 60 30.61 -34.48 7.48
N GLY A 61 31.77 -34.44 6.80
CA GLY A 61 31.91 -34.65 5.35
C GLY A 61 32.36 -36.07 4.97
N ARG A 62 32.61 -36.92 5.96
CA ARG A 62 33.03 -38.31 5.76
C ARG A 62 31.87 -39.14 5.21
N LYS A 63 32.16 -40.00 4.23
CA LYS A 63 31.20 -40.99 3.75
C LYS A 63 30.70 -41.86 4.92
N PRO A 64 29.38 -42.10 5.04
CA PRO A 64 28.84 -42.96 6.09
C PRO A 64 29.43 -44.38 6.07
N TRP A 65 29.72 -44.90 4.88
CA TRP A 65 30.40 -46.19 4.66
C TRP A 65 31.11 -46.25 3.30
N ARG A 66 31.91 -47.30 3.10
CA ARG A 66 32.63 -47.59 1.84
C ARG A 66 31.66 -47.84 0.66
N GLN A 67 32.12 -47.57 -0.56
CA GLN A 67 31.27 -47.57 -1.77
C GLN A 67 30.63 -48.93 -2.13
N LYS A 68 31.26 -50.05 -1.74
CA LYS A 68 30.87 -51.43 -2.03
C LYS A 68 31.18 -52.34 -0.84
N GLY A 69 30.58 -53.54 -0.80
CA GLY A 69 30.87 -54.56 0.21
C GLY A 69 30.18 -54.35 1.57
N THR A 70 29.02 -53.69 1.58
CA THR A 70 28.20 -53.44 2.80
C THR A 70 26.75 -53.91 2.69
N GLY A 71 26.27 -54.30 1.50
CA GLY A 71 24.86 -54.65 1.25
C GLY A 71 23.86 -53.48 1.35
N ARG A 72 24.32 -52.26 1.64
CA ARG A 72 23.49 -51.05 1.79
C ARG A 72 23.49 -50.19 0.54
N ALA A 73 22.48 -49.31 0.42
CA ALA A 73 22.46 -48.25 -0.59
C ALA A 73 23.72 -47.35 -0.51
N ARG A 74 24.11 -46.74 -1.61
CA ARG A 74 25.33 -45.91 -1.67
C ARG A 74 25.04 -44.49 -1.19
N HIS A 75 25.82 -43.97 -0.26
CA HIS A 75 25.69 -42.60 0.24
C HIS A 75 27.01 -41.86 0.32
N GLY A 76 26.96 -40.56 -0.01
CA GLY A 76 28.10 -39.65 0.06
C GLY A 76 28.23 -38.92 1.40
N SER A 77 27.11 -38.57 2.03
CA SER A 77 27.08 -37.81 3.29
C SER A 77 25.75 -38.03 4.02
N ILE A 78 25.77 -37.93 5.36
CA ILE A 78 24.56 -37.90 6.18
C ILE A 78 23.79 -36.57 6.07
N ARG A 79 24.41 -35.52 5.51
CA ARG A 79 23.78 -34.20 5.32
C ARG A 79 22.90 -34.12 4.08
N SER A 80 22.78 -35.20 3.31
CA SER A 80 21.96 -35.19 2.10
C SER A 80 20.46 -35.17 2.43
N PRO A 81 19.61 -34.64 1.53
CA PRO A 81 18.18 -34.40 1.78
C PRO A 81 17.35 -35.65 2.08
N ILE A 82 17.82 -36.81 1.63
CA ILE A 82 17.19 -38.11 1.89
C ILE A 82 17.29 -38.56 3.35
N TRP A 83 18.20 -37.98 4.14
CA TRP A 83 18.38 -38.30 5.56
C TRP A 83 17.53 -37.39 6.43
N ARG A 84 17.02 -37.93 7.54
CA ARG A 84 16.42 -37.12 8.60
C ARG A 84 17.46 -36.17 9.17
N GLY A 85 17.12 -34.89 9.28
CA GLY A 85 18.07 -33.84 9.70
C GLY A 85 19.08 -33.43 8.62
N GLY A 86 18.95 -33.95 7.39
CA GLY A 86 19.70 -33.49 6.22
C GLY A 86 19.26 -32.11 5.73
N GLY A 87 20.02 -31.54 4.79
CA GLY A 87 19.69 -30.24 4.20
C GLY A 87 18.51 -30.30 3.21
N ILE A 88 17.82 -29.18 3.05
CA ILE A 88 16.67 -29.05 2.13
C ILE A 88 17.18 -28.65 0.72
N VAL A 89 16.59 -29.22 -0.34
CA VAL A 89 16.87 -28.84 -1.73
C VAL A 89 15.79 -27.88 -2.22
N PHE A 90 16.19 -26.82 -2.91
CA PHE A 90 15.28 -25.83 -3.51
C PHE A 90 14.28 -25.19 -2.55
N GLY A 91 14.62 -25.16 -1.25
CA GLY A 91 13.89 -24.35 -0.29
C GLY A 91 14.22 -22.86 -0.44
N PRO A 92 13.49 -21.99 0.28
CA PRO A 92 13.72 -20.56 0.20
C PRO A 92 15.14 -20.18 0.69
N THR A 93 15.78 -19.25 -0.02
CA THR A 93 17.16 -18.85 0.24
C THR A 93 17.28 -17.69 1.23
N GLY A 94 16.21 -16.91 1.42
CA GLY A 94 16.22 -15.66 2.21
C GLY A 94 16.80 -14.46 1.44
N GLU A 95 17.23 -14.68 0.20
CA GLU A 95 17.86 -13.65 -0.65
C GLU A 95 16.93 -13.22 -1.80
N GLN A 96 15.66 -13.63 -1.76
CA GLN A 96 14.71 -13.31 -2.82
C GLN A 96 14.47 -11.79 -2.89
N ASN A 97 14.65 -11.23 -4.08
CA ASN A 97 14.31 -9.84 -4.35
C ASN A 97 12.89 -9.75 -4.91
N TYR A 98 11.94 -9.34 -4.07
CA TYR A 98 10.55 -9.09 -4.49
C TYR A 98 10.34 -7.70 -5.10
N LYS A 99 11.38 -6.84 -5.15
CA LYS A 99 11.21 -5.46 -5.59
C LYS A 99 10.83 -5.39 -7.06
N GLN A 100 9.75 -4.66 -7.34
CA GLN A 100 9.26 -4.37 -8.69
C GLN A 100 9.28 -2.86 -8.94
N LYS A 101 9.94 -2.45 -10.03
CA LYS A 101 10.03 -1.05 -10.45
C LYS A 101 9.10 -0.82 -11.65
N LEU A 102 8.20 0.14 -11.52
CA LEU A 102 7.34 0.59 -12.62
C LEU A 102 7.86 1.89 -13.24
N PRO A 103 7.71 2.07 -14.57
CA PRO A 103 7.94 3.36 -15.24
C PRO A 103 7.11 4.49 -14.63
N LYS A 104 7.67 5.70 -14.59
CA LYS A 104 6.99 6.89 -14.03
C LYS A 104 5.64 7.17 -14.72
N LYS A 105 5.58 6.99 -16.05
CA LYS A 105 4.35 7.19 -16.83
C LYS A 105 3.22 6.25 -16.39
N ILE A 106 3.52 4.97 -16.17
CA ILE A 106 2.54 3.96 -15.70
C ILE A 106 2.06 4.30 -14.28
N LYS A 107 2.98 4.71 -13.39
CA LYS A 107 2.60 5.13 -12.02
C LYS A 107 1.64 6.31 -12.02
N ARG A 108 1.92 7.34 -12.83
CA ARG A 108 1.06 8.52 -12.97
C ARG A 108 -0.30 8.15 -13.57
N LEU A 109 -0.31 7.33 -14.63
CA LEU A 109 -1.55 6.86 -15.26
C LEU A 109 -2.43 6.08 -14.28
N ALA A 110 -1.83 5.19 -13.49
CA ALA A 110 -2.54 4.42 -12.47
C ALA A 110 -3.12 5.31 -11.37
N LEU A 111 -2.40 6.35 -10.94
CA LEU A 111 -2.88 7.31 -9.93
C LEU A 111 -4.04 8.15 -10.46
N LYS A 112 -3.93 8.71 -11.68
CA LYS A 112 -5.02 9.44 -12.35
C LYS A 112 -6.26 8.56 -12.55
N SER A 113 -6.06 7.31 -12.97
CA SER A 113 -7.15 6.33 -13.11
C SER A 113 -7.85 6.04 -11.78
N ALA A 114 -7.10 5.91 -10.69
CA ALA A 114 -7.66 5.65 -9.36
C ALA A 114 -8.43 6.85 -8.80
N LEU A 115 -7.93 8.07 -9.00
CA LEU A 115 -8.63 9.31 -8.62
C LEU A 115 -9.92 9.48 -9.44
N THR A 116 -9.86 9.27 -10.75
CA THR A 116 -11.03 9.34 -11.62
C THR A 116 -12.08 8.30 -11.22
N ALA A 117 -11.67 7.07 -10.88
CA ALA A 117 -12.58 6.05 -10.37
C ALA A 117 -13.32 6.51 -9.10
N LYS A 118 -12.60 7.12 -8.14
CA LYS A 118 -13.20 7.65 -6.90
C LYS A 118 -14.21 8.78 -7.15
N VAL A 119 -13.94 9.64 -8.12
CA VAL A 119 -14.87 10.68 -8.55
C VAL A 119 -16.13 10.06 -9.17
N ASN A 120 -15.96 9.12 -10.11
CA ASN A 120 -17.10 8.48 -10.78
C ASN A 120 -17.99 7.68 -9.83
N ASP A 121 -17.39 7.06 -8.80
CA ASP A 121 -18.11 6.32 -7.76
C ASP A 121 -18.78 7.23 -6.72
N GLY A 122 -18.59 8.55 -6.79
CA GLY A 122 -19.11 9.52 -5.82
C GLY A 122 -18.50 9.38 -4.42
N SER A 123 -17.32 8.75 -4.31
CA SER A 123 -16.64 8.45 -3.04
C SER A 123 -15.50 9.43 -2.73
N LEU A 124 -15.35 10.47 -3.55
CA LEU A 124 -14.46 11.60 -3.30
C LEU A 124 -15.22 12.71 -2.57
N ILE A 125 -14.72 13.10 -1.40
CA ILE A 125 -15.25 14.21 -0.61
C ILE A 125 -14.16 15.28 -0.51
N VAL A 126 -14.51 16.52 -0.86
CA VAL A 126 -13.58 17.66 -0.72
C VAL A 126 -13.99 18.49 0.48
N LEU A 127 -13.04 18.74 1.38
CA LEU A 127 -13.17 19.62 2.54
C LEU A 127 -12.50 20.96 2.26
N ASP A 128 -13.12 22.05 2.67
CA ASP A 128 -12.53 23.38 2.58
C ASP A 128 -11.22 23.47 3.40
N ALA A 129 -11.31 23.17 4.69
CA ALA A 129 -10.17 23.07 5.58
C ALA A 129 -10.42 22.07 6.71
N LEU A 130 -9.40 21.29 7.05
CA LEU A 130 -9.40 20.41 8.22
C LEU A 130 -8.36 20.93 9.21
N ARG A 131 -8.80 21.41 10.38
CA ARG A 131 -7.94 21.97 11.43
C ARG A 131 -8.49 21.57 12.79
N LEU A 132 -7.61 21.12 13.68
CA LEU A 132 -7.92 20.80 15.07
C LEU A 132 -6.98 21.57 15.98
N GLU A 133 -7.51 22.32 16.95
CA GLU A 133 -6.71 23.04 17.95
C GLU A 133 -5.97 22.09 18.89
N LYS A 134 -6.61 20.98 19.25
CA LYS A 134 -6.05 19.96 20.16
C LYS A 134 -6.16 18.58 19.51
N PRO A 135 -5.21 17.66 19.76
CA PRO A 135 -5.27 16.31 19.23
C PRO A 135 -6.35 15.49 19.95
N LYS A 136 -7.60 15.58 19.49
CA LYS A 136 -8.76 14.90 20.06
C LYS A 136 -9.42 13.96 19.04
N THR A 137 -9.34 12.67 19.32
CA THR A 137 -9.96 11.60 18.52
C THR A 137 -11.49 11.72 18.45
N LYS A 138 -12.14 12.14 19.55
CA LYS A 138 -13.60 12.33 19.60
C LYS A 138 -14.10 13.35 18.57
N GLU A 139 -13.37 14.45 18.40
CA GLU A 139 -13.71 15.49 17.42
C GLU A 139 -13.53 14.95 15.99
N MET A 140 -12.45 14.21 15.73
CA MET A 140 -12.22 13.56 14.44
C MET A 140 -13.33 12.54 14.10
N VAL A 141 -13.74 11.70 15.05
CA VAL A 141 -14.83 10.74 14.84
C VAL A 141 -16.15 11.46 14.51
N ALA A 142 -16.44 12.57 15.21
CA ALA A 142 -17.64 13.36 14.92
C ALA A 142 -17.62 13.95 13.50
N ILE A 143 -16.48 14.46 13.04
CA ILE A 143 -16.31 14.97 11.66
C ILE A 143 -16.54 13.84 10.65
N LEU A 144 -15.90 12.68 10.83
CA LEU A 144 -16.02 11.54 9.92
C LEU A 144 -17.45 10.98 9.85
N GLN A 145 -18.18 11.00 10.96
CA GLN A 145 -19.59 10.60 11.04
C GLN A 145 -20.50 11.57 10.28
N ARG A 146 -20.30 12.89 10.43
CA ARG A 146 -21.07 13.91 9.71
C ARG A 146 -20.89 13.80 8.20
N LEU A 147 -19.66 13.52 7.76
CA LEU A 147 -19.32 13.32 6.35
C LEU A 147 -19.71 11.94 5.80
N GLN A 148 -20.31 11.07 6.62
CA GLN A 148 -20.77 9.72 6.22
C GLN A 148 -19.69 8.89 5.51
N THR A 149 -18.44 9.05 5.95
CA THR A 149 -17.23 8.55 5.25
C THR A 149 -17.05 7.02 5.29
N GLY A 150 -17.97 6.26 5.87
CA GLY A 150 -17.90 4.80 5.88
C GLY A 150 -16.86 4.26 6.86
N ARG A 151 -16.31 3.06 6.59
CA ARG A 151 -15.41 2.35 7.51
C ARG A 151 -13.94 2.60 7.22
N LYS A 152 -13.57 2.67 5.94
CA LYS A 152 -12.18 2.93 5.54
C LYS A 152 -12.07 4.29 4.85
N VAL A 153 -11.24 5.16 5.40
CA VAL A 153 -11.12 6.55 4.95
C VAL A 153 -9.66 6.91 4.75
N LEU A 154 -9.34 7.50 3.60
CA LEU A 154 -8.04 8.13 3.37
C LEU A 154 -8.22 9.64 3.48
N LEU A 155 -7.63 10.24 4.51
CA LEU A 155 -7.55 11.69 4.70
C LEU A 155 -6.26 12.21 4.05
N VAL A 156 -6.38 13.05 3.04
CA VAL A 156 -5.25 13.69 2.37
C VAL A 156 -5.25 15.17 2.69
N MET A 157 -4.13 15.65 3.21
CA MET A 157 -3.93 17.05 3.57
C MET A 157 -2.68 17.62 2.91
N ASP A 158 -2.63 18.94 2.85
CA ASP A 158 -1.43 19.72 2.58
C ASP A 158 -0.53 19.73 3.83
N GLY A 159 0.69 19.22 3.68
CA GLY A 159 1.69 19.25 4.76
C GLY A 159 1.30 18.51 6.06
N SER A 160 2.15 18.67 7.08
CA SER A 160 2.05 17.92 8.34
C SER A 160 1.18 18.62 9.38
N GLN A 161 -0.13 18.38 9.33
CA GLN A 161 -1.04 18.75 10.43
C GLN A 161 -0.99 17.71 11.57
N GLU A 162 -0.06 17.90 12.51
CA GLU A 162 0.24 16.93 13.57
C GLU A 162 -0.99 16.61 14.45
N ASN A 163 -1.80 17.63 14.77
CA ASN A 163 -3.02 17.44 15.58
C ASN A 163 -4.03 16.53 14.89
N VAL A 164 -4.19 16.66 13.56
CA VAL A 164 -5.08 15.83 12.76
C VAL A 164 -4.54 14.41 12.69
N ILE A 165 -3.25 14.24 12.42
CA ILE A 165 -2.58 12.92 12.34
C ILE A 165 -2.72 12.17 13.67
N LYS A 166 -2.43 12.84 14.79
CA LYS A 166 -2.56 12.25 16.14
C LYS A 166 -4.01 11.86 16.45
N SER A 167 -4.98 12.67 16.01
CA SER A 167 -6.41 12.41 16.24
C SER A 167 -6.97 11.29 15.36
N ALA A 168 -6.40 11.08 14.16
CA ALA A 168 -6.88 10.07 13.22
C ALA A 168 -6.19 8.70 13.41
N ARG A 169 -4.91 8.66 13.81
CA ARG A 169 -4.09 7.43 13.87
C ARG A 169 -4.68 6.30 14.70
N ASN A 170 -5.43 6.62 15.76
CA ASN A 170 -6.02 5.62 16.65
C ASN A 170 -7.37 5.07 16.14
N ILE A 171 -7.95 5.65 15.08
CA ILE A 171 -9.25 5.25 14.56
C ILE A 171 -9.04 4.12 13.54
N PRO A 172 -9.63 2.93 13.76
CA PRO A 172 -9.47 1.81 12.84
C PRO A 172 -10.06 2.15 11.47
N GLY A 173 -9.34 1.83 10.40
CA GLY A 173 -9.77 2.08 9.02
C GLY A 173 -9.48 3.49 8.51
N VAL A 174 -9.11 4.44 9.38
CA VAL A 174 -8.71 5.78 8.97
C VAL A 174 -7.20 5.84 8.76
N LYS A 175 -6.79 6.33 7.59
CA LYS A 175 -5.39 6.58 7.28
C LYS A 175 -5.24 8.05 6.87
N THR A 176 -4.21 8.71 7.39
CA THR A 176 -3.83 10.06 6.96
C THR A 176 -2.61 9.97 6.04
N THR A 177 -2.59 10.76 4.99
CA THR A 177 -1.43 10.92 4.11
C THR A 177 -1.30 12.37 3.64
N HIS A 178 -0.14 12.70 3.08
CA HIS A 178 0.09 13.97 2.40
C HIS A 178 -0.13 13.81 0.90
N ALA A 179 -0.51 14.89 0.22
CA ALA A 179 -0.68 14.89 -1.24
C ALA A 179 0.55 14.35 -2.00
N GLY A 180 1.76 14.72 -1.56
CA GLY A 180 3.02 14.25 -2.17
C GLY A 180 3.36 12.76 -1.94
N GLN A 181 2.70 12.08 -1.00
CA GLN A 181 2.93 10.67 -0.68
C GLN A 181 1.77 9.76 -1.10
N LEU A 182 0.85 10.29 -1.90
CA LEU A 182 -0.32 9.55 -2.37
C LEU A 182 0.09 8.34 -3.20
N ASN A 183 -0.54 7.19 -2.94
CA ASN A 183 -0.29 5.95 -3.67
C ASN A 183 -1.60 5.29 -4.09
N VAL A 184 -1.53 4.52 -5.18
CA VAL A 184 -2.69 3.86 -5.81
C VAL A 184 -3.34 2.85 -4.86
N TYR A 185 -2.55 2.12 -4.08
CA TYR A 185 -3.05 1.10 -3.17
C TYR A 185 -3.95 1.69 -2.08
N ASP A 186 -3.52 2.78 -1.44
CA ASP A 186 -4.27 3.43 -0.38
C ASP A 186 -5.57 4.03 -0.92
N ILE A 187 -5.56 4.64 -2.11
CA ILE A 187 -6.77 5.17 -2.75
C ILE A 187 -7.79 4.04 -2.99
N LEU A 188 -7.34 2.89 -3.51
CA LEU A 188 -8.24 1.78 -3.84
C LEU A 188 -8.69 0.97 -2.62
N ASN A 189 -7.89 0.93 -1.56
CA ASN A 189 -8.22 0.18 -0.34
C ASN A 189 -9.19 0.92 0.59
N THR A 190 -9.50 2.20 0.34
CA THR A 190 -10.48 2.95 1.14
C THR A 190 -11.85 3.02 0.48
N ASP A 191 -12.88 3.19 1.30
CA ASP A 191 -14.25 3.37 0.82
C ASP A 191 -14.37 4.80 0.28
N ASN A 192 -14.08 5.79 1.14
CA ASN A 192 -14.09 7.21 0.79
C ASN A 192 -12.69 7.83 0.84
N LEU A 193 -12.45 8.75 -0.10
CA LEU A 193 -11.26 9.59 -0.17
C LEU A 193 -11.65 11.01 0.23
N VAL A 194 -11.03 11.55 1.27
CA VAL A 194 -11.29 12.90 1.77
C VAL A 194 -10.07 13.76 1.49
N LEU A 195 -10.21 14.79 0.65
CA LEU A 195 -9.14 15.72 0.29
C LEU A 195 -9.45 17.10 0.87
N THR A 196 -8.45 17.81 1.42
CA THR A 196 -8.60 19.26 1.63
C THR A 196 -8.48 20.01 0.31
N ARG A 197 -9.07 21.20 0.19
CA ARG A 197 -8.94 22.07 -1.00
C ARG A 197 -7.46 22.28 -1.35
N ASP A 198 -6.64 22.56 -0.36
CA ASP A 198 -5.20 22.75 -0.54
C ASP A 198 -4.50 21.48 -1.05
N ALA A 199 -4.93 20.29 -0.59
CA ALA A 199 -4.42 19.02 -1.11
C ALA A 199 -4.83 18.77 -2.57
N VAL A 200 -6.03 19.19 -2.98
CA VAL A 200 -6.47 19.12 -4.39
C VAL A 200 -5.53 19.96 -5.26
N ASN A 201 -5.31 21.22 -4.89
CA ASN A 201 -4.44 22.13 -5.64
C ASN A 201 -3.01 21.57 -5.78
N GLN A 202 -2.47 21.00 -4.70
CA GLN A 202 -1.14 20.38 -4.72
C GLN A 202 -1.08 19.13 -5.61
N ILE A 203 -2.13 18.30 -5.62
CA ILE A 203 -2.22 17.15 -6.53
C ILE A 203 -2.25 17.65 -7.98
N GLU A 204 -3.00 18.70 -8.26
CA GLU A 204 -3.10 19.28 -9.60
C GLU A 204 -1.74 19.82 -10.08
N GLU A 205 -1.01 20.54 -9.24
CA GLU A 205 0.32 21.07 -9.58
C GLU A 205 1.36 19.95 -9.84
N VAL A 206 1.37 18.90 -9.02
CA VAL A 206 2.40 17.85 -9.08
C VAL A 206 2.15 16.86 -10.23
N PHE A 207 0.89 16.65 -10.61
CA PHE A 207 0.47 15.61 -11.56
C PHE A 207 -0.11 16.14 -12.88
N ALA A 208 -0.22 17.48 -13.04
CA ALA A 208 -0.26 18.12 -14.36
C ALA A 208 0.95 17.66 -15.20
#